data_AF-A0A961Z6K4-F1
#
_entry.id   AF-A0A961Z6K4-F1
#
_cell.length_a   1.000
_cell.length_b   1.000
_cell.length_c   1.000
_cell.angle_alpha   90.00
_cell.angle_beta   90.00
_cell.angle_gamma   90.00
#
_symmetry.space_group_name_H-M   'P 1'
#
loop_
_entity.id
_entity.type
_entity.pdbx_description
1 polymer ?
#
loop_
_entity_poly.entity_id
_entity_poly.type
_entity_poly.pdbx_seq_one_letter_code
_entity_poly.pdbx_strand_id
1 'polypeptide(L)'
;KIRNELRKLGPAYQRYLRDSAGAFNWRTIAGTSRLSTHSFGIAVDINIKNAAYWRWAGGKPGNVRWRANRIPMAIVEIFERHGFIWGGQWYHYDTMHFEYRPELIAIARKVASRSCAN
;
A
#
# COMPACT_ATOMS: atom_id res chain seq x y z
N LYS A 1 -8.78 -14.34 -1.51
CA LYS A 1 -8.59 -14.15 -2.98
C LYS A 1 -7.16 -13.67 -3.28
N ILE A 2 -6.74 -12.49 -2.78
CA ILE A 2 -5.36 -11.94 -2.89
C ILE A 2 -4.25 -12.97 -2.63
N ARG A 3 -4.27 -13.66 -1.47
CA ARG A 3 -3.28 -14.69 -1.11
C ARG A 3 -3.04 -15.72 -2.23
N ASN A 4 -4.11 -16.18 -2.88
CA ASN A 4 -4.00 -17.23 -3.89
C ASN A 4 -3.40 -16.68 -5.20
N GLU A 5 -3.69 -15.44 -5.57
CA GLU A 5 -3.05 -14.77 -6.72
C GLU A 5 -1.57 -14.48 -6.44
N LEU A 6 -1.24 -14.00 -5.24
CA LEU A 6 0.15 -13.78 -4.85
C LEU A 6 0.97 -15.09 -4.92
N ARG A 7 0.38 -16.24 -4.55
CA ARG A 7 1.02 -17.56 -4.69
C ARG A 7 1.32 -17.92 -6.15
N LYS A 8 0.48 -17.49 -7.10
CA LYS A 8 0.65 -17.79 -8.53
C LYS A 8 1.83 -17.03 -9.16
N LEU A 9 2.28 -15.92 -8.56
CA LEU A 9 3.47 -15.18 -9.03
C LEU A 9 4.77 -16.00 -8.90
N GLY A 10 4.78 -17.05 -8.08
CA GLY A 10 5.91 -17.95 -7.91
C GLY A 10 6.88 -17.55 -6.78
N PRO A 11 7.91 -18.38 -6.53
CA PRO A 11 8.77 -18.28 -5.34
C PRO A 11 9.61 -16.99 -5.29
N ALA A 12 9.97 -16.41 -6.43
CA ALA A 12 10.76 -15.17 -6.51
C ALA A 12 10.11 -13.97 -5.79
N TYR A 13 8.78 -13.99 -5.64
CA TYR A 13 8.03 -12.92 -4.97
C TYR A 13 7.91 -13.11 -3.46
N GLN A 14 8.23 -14.30 -2.94
CA GLN A 14 8.05 -14.60 -1.52
C GLN A 14 8.90 -13.72 -0.60
N ARG A 15 10.06 -13.24 -1.08
CA ARG A 15 10.91 -12.30 -0.32
C ARG A 15 10.21 -10.99 0.05
N TYR A 16 9.20 -10.59 -0.73
CA TYR A 16 8.41 -9.37 -0.48
C TYR A 16 7.16 -9.63 0.38
N LEU A 17 6.77 -10.89 0.54
CA LEU A 17 5.46 -11.28 1.11
C LEU A 17 5.57 -12.06 2.41
N ARG A 18 6.70 -12.72 2.67
CA ARG A 18 7.02 -13.38 3.94
C ARG A 18 7.38 -12.33 5.00
N ASP A 19 7.19 -12.68 6.27
CA ASP A 19 7.39 -11.77 7.41
C ASP A 19 6.55 -10.48 7.26
N SER A 20 5.22 -10.63 7.20
CA SER A 20 4.31 -9.47 7.16
C SER A 20 4.57 -8.56 8.36
N ALA A 21 4.57 -7.25 8.08
CA ALA A 21 4.94 -6.22 9.04
C ALA A 21 3.79 -5.78 9.95
N GLY A 22 2.58 -6.25 9.70
CA GLY A 22 1.42 -5.99 10.55
C GLY A 22 0.11 -5.93 9.78
N ALA A 23 -0.98 -6.13 10.50
CA ALA A 23 -2.34 -5.91 10.01
C ALA A 23 -3.09 -5.07 11.05
N PHE A 24 -3.87 -5.67 11.95
CA PHE A 24 -4.52 -4.91 13.01
C PHE A 24 -3.52 -4.40 14.06
N ASN A 25 -3.56 -3.09 14.35
CA ASN A 25 -2.81 -2.47 15.44
C ASN A 25 -3.51 -1.16 15.86
N TRP A 26 -4.01 -1.12 17.11
CA TRP A 26 -4.67 0.06 17.66
C TRP A 26 -3.64 1.11 18.08
N ARG A 27 -3.42 2.12 17.24
CA ARG A 27 -2.41 3.17 17.45
C ARG A 27 -2.74 4.44 16.67
N THR A 28 -2.18 5.56 17.10
CA THR A 28 -2.15 6.77 16.28
C THR A 28 -1.04 6.71 15.22
N ILE A 29 -1.18 7.55 14.19
CA ILE A 29 -0.11 7.79 13.21
C ILE A 29 0.98 8.63 13.89
N ALA A 30 2.24 8.24 13.73
CA ALA A 30 3.38 8.86 14.39
C ALA A 30 3.45 10.39 14.14
N GLY A 31 3.41 11.17 15.22
CA GLY A 31 3.43 12.63 15.16
C GLY A 31 2.05 13.27 14.89
N THR A 32 0.95 12.53 15.06
CA THR A 32 -0.42 13.04 14.94
C THR A 32 -1.31 12.48 16.04
N SER A 33 -2.49 13.09 16.25
CA SER A 33 -3.57 12.55 17.07
C SER A 33 -4.55 11.64 16.30
N ARG A 34 -4.28 11.38 15.02
CA ARG A 34 -5.18 10.61 14.15
C ARG A 34 -4.94 9.12 14.30
N LEU A 35 -6.00 8.33 14.37
CA LEU A 35 -5.91 6.87 14.33
C LEU A 35 -5.34 6.39 12.99
N SER A 36 -4.53 5.34 13.07
CA SER A 36 -3.99 4.64 11.90
C SER A 36 -5.09 3.82 11.21
N THR A 37 -4.98 3.62 9.90
CA THR A 37 -5.85 2.70 9.15
C THR A 37 -5.73 1.25 9.64
N HIS A 38 -4.59 0.88 10.20
CA HIS A 38 -4.40 -0.39 10.93
C HIS A 38 -5.32 -0.56 12.14
N SER A 39 -5.74 0.54 12.77
CA SER A 39 -6.64 0.50 13.94
C SER A 39 -8.08 0.15 13.56
N PHE A 40 -8.43 0.29 12.28
CA PHE A 40 -9.73 -0.10 11.75
C PHE A 40 -9.72 -1.48 11.08
N GLY A 41 -8.56 -2.18 11.08
CA GLY A 41 -8.44 -3.50 10.46
C GLY A 41 -8.52 -3.49 8.93
N ILE A 42 -8.39 -2.32 8.30
CA ILE A 42 -8.46 -2.15 6.85
C ILE A 42 -7.09 -2.03 6.18
N ALA A 43 -5.99 -2.16 6.93
CA ALA A 43 -4.64 -2.05 6.39
C ALA A 43 -3.79 -3.29 6.66
N VAL A 44 -2.89 -3.59 5.73
CA VAL A 44 -1.91 -4.66 5.81
C VAL A 44 -0.57 -4.12 5.33
N ASP A 45 0.47 -4.39 6.10
CA ASP A 45 1.85 -4.12 5.72
C ASP A 45 2.54 -5.43 5.31
N ILE A 46 3.16 -5.43 4.12
CA ILE A 46 3.99 -6.55 3.64
C ILE A 46 5.41 -6.47 4.21
N ASN A 47 6.38 -7.20 3.65
CA ASN A 47 7.73 -7.32 4.19
C ASN A 47 8.48 -5.98 4.32
N ILE A 48 8.98 -5.67 5.52
CA ILE A 48 9.75 -4.44 5.79
C ILE A 48 11.13 -4.43 5.11
N LYS A 49 11.81 -5.59 5.01
CA LYS A 49 13.20 -5.67 4.54
C LYS A 49 13.38 -5.15 3.11
N ASN A 50 12.32 -5.25 2.31
CA ASN A 50 12.28 -4.76 0.93
C ASN A 50 11.45 -3.48 0.76
N ALA A 51 10.95 -2.91 1.85
CA ALA A 51 10.14 -1.70 1.80
C ALA A 51 11.00 -0.43 1.96
N ALA A 52 10.44 0.69 1.52
CA ALA A 52 10.95 2.02 1.69
C ALA A 52 9.88 2.87 2.37
N TYR A 53 10.30 3.62 3.38
CA TYR A 53 9.46 4.57 4.09
C TYR A 53 10.14 5.94 4.10
N TRP A 54 9.37 6.99 3.83
CA TRP A 54 9.91 8.34 3.62
C TRP A 54 10.71 8.87 4.81
N ARG A 55 10.32 8.54 6.06
CA ARG A 55 11.10 8.95 7.24
C ARG A 55 12.40 8.17 7.39
N TRP A 56 12.45 6.90 6.98
CA TRP A 56 13.69 6.10 7.01
C TRP A 56 14.72 6.64 6.03
N ALA A 57 14.28 7.31 4.95
CA ALA A 57 15.16 8.04 4.04
C ALA A 57 15.56 9.44 4.54
N GLY A 58 15.19 9.81 5.78
CA GLY A 58 15.44 11.13 6.36
C GLY A 58 14.54 12.24 5.82
N GLY A 59 13.42 11.89 5.18
CA GLY A 59 12.46 12.87 4.64
C GLY A 59 11.83 13.71 5.75
N LYS A 60 11.51 14.96 5.39
CA LYS A 60 10.77 15.92 6.24
C LYS A 60 9.52 16.39 5.49
N PRO A 61 8.47 16.87 6.17
CA PRO A 61 7.34 17.50 5.48
C PRO A 61 7.81 18.58 4.50
N GLY A 62 7.37 18.51 3.25
CA GLY A 62 7.80 19.41 2.17
C GLY A 62 9.18 19.10 1.55
N ASN A 63 9.94 18.15 2.11
CA ASN A 63 11.21 17.68 1.56
C ASN A 63 11.32 16.16 1.69
N VAL A 64 10.60 15.46 0.80
CA VAL A 64 10.65 14.00 0.70
C VAL A 64 11.52 13.60 -0.49
N ARG A 65 12.55 12.80 -0.24
CA ARG A 65 13.42 12.24 -1.28
C ARG A 65 12.64 11.26 -2.16
N TRP A 66 13.08 11.07 -3.40
CA TRP A 66 12.48 10.06 -4.26
C TRP A 66 12.65 8.65 -3.67
N ARG A 67 11.60 7.82 -3.78
CA ARG A 67 11.61 6.46 -3.24
C ARG A 67 12.46 5.52 -4.10
N ALA A 68 13.33 4.74 -3.46
CA ALA A 68 13.92 3.55 -4.08
C ALA A 68 12.91 2.40 -4.00
N ASN A 69 11.90 2.38 -4.89
CA ASN A 69 10.89 1.33 -4.88
C ASN A 69 11.50 -0.02 -5.25
N ARG A 70 11.35 -1.00 -4.37
CA ARG A 70 11.75 -2.40 -4.60
C ARG A 70 10.56 -3.35 -4.67
N ILE A 71 9.34 -2.88 -4.38
CA ILE A 71 8.14 -3.71 -4.42
C ILE A 71 7.72 -3.90 -5.89
N PRO A 72 7.64 -5.15 -6.38
CA PRO A 72 7.19 -5.43 -7.74
C PRO A 72 5.76 -4.97 -7.99
N MET A 73 5.51 -4.33 -9.14
CA MET A 73 4.18 -3.85 -9.50
C MET A 73 3.15 -4.98 -9.60
N ALA A 74 3.54 -6.19 -9.97
CA ALA A 74 2.64 -7.35 -9.98
C ALA A 74 1.98 -7.63 -8.61
N ILE A 75 2.67 -7.35 -7.50
CA ILE A 75 2.07 -7.43 -6.15
C ILE A 75 1.06 -6.31 -5.97
N VAL A 76 1.46 -5.07 -6.30
CA VAL A 76 0.63 -3.88 -6.18
C VAL A 76 -0.69 -4.02 -6.96
N GLU A 77 -0.59 -4.43 -8.22
CA GLU A 77 -1.74 -4.64 -9.10
C GLU A 77 -2.72 -5.70 -8.58
N ILE A 78 -2.22 -6.78 -7.96
CA ILE A 78 -3.09 -7.76 -7.30
C ILE A 78 -3.88 -7.08 -6.18
N PHE A 79 -3.22 -6.33 -5.30
CA PHE A 79 -3.90 -5.62 -4.22
C PHE A 79 -4.92 -4.60 -4.75
N GLU A 80 -4.54 -3.79 -5.74
CA GLU A 80 -5.43 -2.78 -6.35
C GLU A 80 -6.66 -3.39 -7.04
N ARG A 81 -6.51 -4.53 -7.73
CA ARG A 81 -7.66 -5.26 -8.28
C ARG A 81 -8.67 -5.67 -7.22
N HIS A 82 -8.22 -5.91 -5.99
CA HIS A 82 -9.05 -6.30 -4.85
C HIS A 82 -9.41 -5.13 -3.92
N GLY A 83 -9.30 -3.88 -4.38
CA GLY A 83 -9.83 -2.73 -3.64
C GLY A 83 -8.86 -2.07 -2.67
N PHE A 84 -7.57 -2.41 -2.72
CA PHE A 84 -6.55 -1.75 -1.91
C PHE A 84 -5.89 -0.59 -2.66
N ILE A 85 -5.44 0.41 -1.92
CA ILE A 85 -4.57 1.48 -2.38
C ILE A 85 -3.18 1.24 -1.79
N TRP A 86 -2.15 1.47 -2.59
CA TRP A 86 -0.77 1.25 -2.18
C TRP A 86 -0.08 2.54 -1.71
N GLY A 87 0.46 2.51 -0.48
CA GLY A 87 1.14 3.64 0.15
C GLY A 87 2.43 4.07 -0.56
N GLY A 88 2.96 3.23 -1.46
CA GLY A 88 4.12 3.59 -2.27
C GLY A 88 3.85 4.74 -3.24
N GLN A 89 2.61 5.00 -3.65
CA GLN A 89 2.26 6.10 -4.57
C GLN A 89 2.15 7.46 -3.89
N TRP A 90 2.15 7.53 -2.55
CA TRP A 90 1.98 8.78 -1.82
C TRP A 90 3.24 9.66 -1.86
N TYR A 91 3.07 10.97 -1.68
CA TYR A 91 4.18 11.90 -1.48
C TYR A 91 5.02 11.48 -0.26
N HIS A 92 4.35 11.26 0.88
CA HIS A 92 4.91 10.63 2.07
C HIS A 92 4.85 9.10 1.92
N TYR A 93 5.65 8.54 1.02
CA TYR A 93 5.55 7.14 0.60
C TYR A 93 5.78 6.13 1.76
N ASP A 94 5.00 5.07 1.71
CA ASP A 94 5.08 3.92 2.62
C ASP A 94 4.87 2.63 1.80
N THR A 95 5.95 2.04 1.29
CA THR A 95 5.80 0.99 0.26
C THR A 95 5.38 -0.37 0.80
N MET A 96 5.46 -0.61 2.12
CA MET A 96 4.89 -1.82 2.70
C MET A 96 3.37 -1.72 2.84
N HIS A 97 2.83 -0.51 2.90
CA HIS A 97 1.46 -0.26 3.31
C HIS A 97 0.44 -0.44 2.17
N PHE A 98 -0.59 -1.22 2.46
CA PHE A 98 -1.79 -1.34 1.64
C PHE A 98 -3.02 -1.07 2.50
N GLU A 99 -3.85 -0.12 2.09
CA GLU A 99 -5.12 0.17 2.77
C GLU A 99 -6.33 -0.15 1.88
N TYR A 100 -7.32 -0.84 2.42
CA TYR A 100 -8.53 -1.23 1.73
C TYR A 100 -9.50 -0.06 1.64
N ARG A 101 -9.66 0.47 0.42
CA ARG A 101 -10.49 1.65 0.08
C ARG A 101 -11.30 1.39 -1.21
N PRO A 102 -12.11 0.31 -1.25
CA PRO A 102 -12.82 -0.09 -2.47
C PRO A 102 -13.75 0.99 -3.00
N GLU A 103 -14.28 1.85 -2.12
CA GLU A 103 -15.15 2.96 -2.48
C GLU A 103 -14.45 3.98 -3.36
N LEU A 104 -13.18 4.30 -3.09
CA LEU A 104 -12.40 5.24 -3.89
C LEU A 104 -12.13 4.68 -5.29
N ILE A 105 -11.80 3.39 -5.37
CA ILE A 105 -11.56 2.70 -6.65
C ILE A 105 -12.85 2.59 -7.46
N ALA A 106 -13.98 2.28 -6.81
CA ALA A 106 -15.28 2.22 -7.48
C ALA A 106 -15.70 3.58 -8.04
N ILE A 107 -15.51 4.66 -7.29
CA ILE A 107 -15.77 6.03 -7.74
C ILE A 107 -14.87 6.37 -8.94
N ALA A 108 -13.56 6.11 -8.85
CA ALA A 108 -12.61 6.38 -9.93
C ALA A 108 -12.99 5.65 -11.23
N ARG A 109 -13.37 4.37 -11.15
CA ARG A 109 -13.86 3.59 -12.30
C ARG A 109 -15.13 4.18 -12.91
N LYS A 110 -16.08 4.61 -12.08
CA LYS A 110 -17.35 5.21 -12.52
C LYS A 110 -17.13 6.57 -13.19
N VAL A 111 -16.16 7.35 -12.73
CA VAL A 111 -15.78 8.62 -13.37
C VAL A 111 -15.09 8.35 -14.70
N ALA A 112 -14.13 7.42 -14.74
CA ALA A 112 -13.40 7.08 -15.96
C ALA A 112 -14.32 6.53 -17.08
N SER A 113 -15.28 5.68 -16.74
CA SER A 113 -16.23 5.15 -17.73
C SER A 113 -17.15 6.22 -18.31
N ARG A 114 -17.48 7.25 -17.53
CA ARG A 114 -18.27 8.40 -18.01
C ARG A 114 -17.48 9.30 -18.95
N SER A 115 -16.18 9.49 -18.71
CA SER A 115 -15.32 10.31 -19.57
C SER A 115 -15.00 9.68 -20.94
N CYS A 116 -15.05 8.35 -21.06
CA CYS A 116 -14.86 7.64 -22.34
C CYS A 116 -16.16 7.47 -23.15
N ALA A 117 -17.31 7.84 -22.59
CA ALA A 117 -18.61 7.70 -23.24
C ALA A 117 -19.09 8.99 -23.96
N ASN A 118 -18.22 10.01 -24.02
CA ASN A 118 -18.44 11.27 -24.74
C ASN A 118 -17.45 11.42 -25.90
#